data_AF-A0A062VC81-F1
#
_entry.id   AF-A0A062VC81-F1
#
_cell.length_a   1.000
_cell.length_b   1.000
_cell.length_c   1.000
_cell.angle_alpha   90.00
_cell.angle_beta   90.00
_cell.angle_gamma   90.00
#
_symmetry.space_group_name_H-M   'P 1'
#
loop_
_entity.id
_entity.type
_entity.pdbx_description
1 polymer ?
#
loop_
_entity_poly.entity_id
_entity_poly.type
_entity_poly.pdbx_seq_one_letter_code
_entity_poly.pdbx_strand_id
1 'polypeptide(L)'
;MKELGIADIHTHTMYSGFSKYSYVSLPDCVTSPEKSVRVAEKLGLDILCITDHNTIEGAIKAKKYNNQLVVIGEEILSKEGEIIGLFLQEPVKPDMSAEETIEHIHEQDGIAIAPHPFSVSCPCVDQRIHTLSFDGIEVFNALHRDGYSNAMALENCNGYAKLGGSDAHSSFMIGNGYSLFSGSSQEDLRTAIKNRRTYYGGRLTTLKDLINYSIRVAFESSKIILHFNNTECQISTRVSRISNSYKMLYLLGSIVYAFSPLPLACALIGDRIIKNRGRRMWRNRKSQLRF
;
A
#
# COMPACT_ATOMS: atom_id res chain seq x y z
N MET A 1 25.12 18.55 1.44
CA MET A 1 24.98 17.17 0.92
C MET A 1 23.79 16.55 1.63
N LYS A 2 22.93 15.81 0.92
CA LYS A 2 21.78 15.14 1.54
C LYS A 2 22.33 13.96 2.36
N GLU A 3 22.26 14.05 3.70
CA GLU A 3 22.82 13.02 4.60
C GLU A 3 21.94 11.78 4.69
N LEU A 4 20.64 11.91 4.39
CA LEU A 4 19.67 10.82 4.47
C LEU A 4 18.90 10.66 3.16
N GLY A 5 18.84 9.43 2.68
CA GLY A 5 17.95 8.99 1.61
C GLY A 5 16.50 8.89 2.09
N ILE A 6 15.57 8.98 1.15
CA ILE A 6 14.12 8.93 1.38
C ILE A 6 13.55 7.80 0.54
N ALA A 7 12.91 6.83 1.20
CA ALA A 7 12.25 5.69 0.59
C ALA A 7 10.76 5.69 0.90
N ASP A 8 9.90 5.53 -0.10
CA ASP A 8 8.51 5.12 0.14
C ASP A 8 8.42 3.60 0.01
N ILE A 9 8.25 2.90 1.13
CA ILE A 9 8.39 1.45 1.21
C ILE A 9 7.11 0.69 0.83
N HIS A 10 5.99 1.39 0.66
CA HIS A 10 4.67 0.78 0.50
C HIS A 10 3.84 1.59 -0.51
N THR A 11 3.76 1.14 -1.76
CA THR A 11 2.97 1.80 -2.81
C THR A 11 2.34 0.80 -3.76
N HIS A 12 1.20 1.17 -4.33
CA HIS A 12 0.43 0.32 -5.25
C HIS A 12 0.36 0.95 -6.64
N THR A 13 0.20 0.10 -7.64
CA THR A 13 -0.10 0.47 -9.02
C THR A 13 -1.38 -0.22 -9.49
N MET A 14 -1.78 0.07 -10.72
CA MET A 14 -2.93 -0.58 -11.36
C MET A 14 -2.84 -2.11 -11.50
N TYR A 15 -1.72 -2.72 -11.10
CA TYR A 15 -1.53 -4.17 -11.05
C TYR A 15 -2.03 -4.81 -9.74
N SER A 16 -2.31 -4.03 -8.69
CA SER A 16 -2.93 -4.49 -7.43
C SER A 16 -4.36 -5.03 -7.58
N GLY A 17 -4.96 -4.94 -8.78
CA GLY A 17 -6.22 -5.59 -9.09
C GLY A 17 -7.43 -4.82 -8.54
N PHE A 18 -8.26 -5.51 -7.76
CA PHE A 18 -9.55 -4.99 -7.30
C PHE A 18 -9.79 -5.27 -5.83
N SER A 19 -10.10 -4.24 -5.05
CA SER A 19 -10.62 -4.40 -3.69
C SER A 19 -12.14 -4.60 -3.70
N LYS A 20 -12.62 -5.42 -2.77
CA LYS A 20 -14.04 -5.78 -2.62
C LYS A 20 -14.65 -5.04 -1.44
N TYR A 21 -15.56 -4.13 -1.75
CA TYR A 21 -16.35 -3.39 -0.77
C TYR A 21 -17.78 -3.93 -0.76
N SER A 22 -18.06 -4.87 0.14
CA SER A 22 -19.36 -5.55 0.23
C SER A 22 -19.73 -6.23 -1.10
N TYR A 23 -20.76 -5.74 -1.79
CA TYR A 23 -21.22 -6.26 -3.09
C TYR A 23 -20.55 -5.59 -4.29
N VAL A 24 -19.70 -4.59 -4.08
CA VAL A 24 -19.04 -3.80 -5.14
C VAL A 24 -17.57 -4.15 -5.19
N SER A 25 -17.01 -4.26 -6.39
CA SER A 25 -15.59 -4.46 -6.62
C SER A 25 -15.06 -3.30 -7.45
N LEU A 26 -14.06 -2.61 -6.93
CA LEU A 26 -13.49 -1.41 -7.54
C LEU A 26 -12.00 -1.64 -7.80
N PRO A 27 -11.42 -1.06 -8.86
CA PRO A 27 -9.98 -1.06 -9.03
C PRO A 27 -9.31 -0.51 -7.78
N ASP A 28 -8.32 -1.24 -7.31
CA ASP A 28 -7.63 -0.93 -6.08
C ASP A 28 -6.73 0.31 -6.24
N CYS A 29 -5.89 0.30 -7.26
CA CYS A 29 -5.16 1.48 -7.71
C CYS A 29 -5.36 1.69 -9.22
N VAL A 30 -5.27 2.94 -9.67
CA VAL A 30 -5.38 3.33 -11.09
C VAL A 30 -4.15 4.09 -11.58
N THR A 31 -3.08 4.08 -10.80
CA THR A 31 -1.81 4.71 -11.15
C THR A 31 -0.98 3.74 -11.97
N SER A 32 -0.51 4.18 -13.15
CA SER A 32 0.40 3.36 -13.95
C SER A 32 1.80 3.31 -13.34
N PRO A 33 2.57 2.22 -13.55
CA PRO A 33 3.96 2.14 -13.12
C PRO A 33 4.83 3.35 -13.55
N GLU A 34 4.67 3.80 -14.80
CA GLU A 34 5.34 4.99 -15.33
C GLU A 34 5.03 6.25 -14.50
N LYS A 35 3.74 6.45 -14.18
CA LYS A 35 3.30 7.62 -13.42
C LYS A 35 3.82 7.57 -11.98
N SER A 36 3.88 6.39 -11.36
CA SER A 36 4.46 6.22 -10.03
C SER A 36 5.92 6.66 -10.00
N VAL A 37 6.73 6.20 -10.97
CA VAL A 37 8.15 6.59 -11.10
C VAL A 37 8.30 8.11 -11.30
N ARG A 38 7.56 8.69 -12.25
CA ARG A 38 7.62 10.14 -12.52
C ARG A 38 7.26 11.00 -11.30
N VAL A 39 6.29 10.56 -10.50
CA VAL A 39 5.90 11.29 -9.29
C VAL A 39 6.95 11.14 -8.19
N ALA A 40 7.49 9.94 -7.97
CA ALA A 40 8.56 9.71 -7.01
C ALA A 40 9.80 10.57 -7.32
N GLU A 41 10.21 10.64 -8.59
CA GLU A 41 11.31 11.51 -9.05
C GLU A 41 11.01 12.99 -8.77
N LYS A 42 9.79 13.45 -9.08
CA LYS A 42 9.38 14.82 -8.82
C LYS A 42 9.39 15.17 -7.32
N LEU A 43 9.10 14.20 -6.46
CA LEU A 43 9.14 14.35 -5.01
C LEU A 43 10.55 14.23 -4.43
N GLY A 44 11.55 13.86 -5.25
CA GLY A 44 12.92 13.65 -4.79
C GLY A 44 13.08 12.44 -3.87
N LEU A 45 12.24 11.41 -4.05
CA LEU A 45 12.46 10.11 -3.44
C LEU A 45 13.71 9.49 -4.04
N ASP A 46 14.54 8.90 -3.19
CA ASP A 46 15.72 8.14 -3.63
C ASP A 46 15.30 6.71 -3.98
N ILE A 47 14.31 6.16 -3.26
CA ILE A 47 13.79 4.81 -3.46
C ILE A 47 12.25 4.81 -3.47
N LEU A 48 11.68 4.06 -4.42
CA LEU A 48 10.26 3.76 -4.54
C LEU A 48 10.08 2.24 -4.52
N CYS A 49 9.53 1.71 -3.44
CA CYS A 49 9.10 0.32 -3.38
C CYS A 49 7.67 0.22 -3.92
N ILE A 50 7.50 -0.58 -4.97
CA ILE A 50 6.17 -0.92 -5.49
C ILE A 50 5.84 -2.32 -4.98
N THR A 51 4.74 -2.42 -4.25
CA THR A 51 4.31 -3.60 -3.48
C THR A 51 2.87 -3.93 -3.86
N ASP A 52 2.63 -4.21 -5.14
CA ASP A 52 1.30 -4.56 -5.61
C ASP A 52 0.78 -5.83 -4.92
N HIS A 53 -0.55 -5.93 -4.73
CA HIS A 53 -1.14 -7.08 -4.03
C HIS A 53 -0.93 -8.39 -4.80
N ASN A 54 -0.24 -9.35 -4.18
CA ASN A 54 -0.01 -10.71 -4.70
C ASN A 54 0.62 -10.74 -6.11
N THR A 55 1.39 -9.71 -6.48
CA THR A 55 2.12 -9.66 -7.75
C THR A 55 3.28 -8.66 -7.72
N ILE A 56 4.37 -8.99 -8.43
CA ILE A 56 5.50 -8.08 -8.68
C ILE A 56 5.43 -7.39 -10.07
N GLU A 57 4.38 -7.64 -10.86
CA GLU A 57 4.30 -7.19 -12.25
C GLU A 57 4.43 -5.66 -12.40
N GLY A 58 3.74 -4.89 -11.56
CA GLY A 58 3.79 -3.43 -11.59
C GLY A 58 5.19 -2.90 -11.29
N ALA A 59 5.89 -3.51 -10.33
CA ALA A 59 7.26 -3.16 -10.00
C ALA A 59 8.24 -3.49 -11.14
N ILE A 60 8.12 -4.67 -11.78
CA ILE A 60 8.92 -5.04 -12.97
C ILE A 60 8.71 -4.03 -14.10
N LYS A 61 7.47 -3.61 -14.36
CA LYS A 61 7.17 -2.60 -15.38
C LYS A 61 7.75 -1.23 -14.99
N ALA A 62 7.72 -0.86 -13.72
CA ALA A 62 8.26 0.40 -13.21
C ALA A 62 9.80 0.48 -13.36
N LYS A 63 10.53 -0.62 -13.11
CA LYS A 63 12.01 -0.65 -13.28
C LYS A 63 12.49 -0.30 -14.68
N LYS A 64 11.65 -0.47 -15.70
CA LYS A 64 11.96 -0.06 -17.08
C LYS A 64 12.09 1.46 -17.24
N TYR A 65 11.43 2.23 -16.36
CA TYR A 65 11.50 3.70 -16.38
C TYR A 65 12.63 4.23 -15.52
N ASN A 66 12.87 3.64 -14.34
CA ASN A 66 14.03 3.96 -13.51
C ASN A 66 14.43 2.76 -12.63
N ASN A 67 15.49 2.07 -13.05
CA ASN A 67 15.98 0.87 -12.37
C ASN A 67 16.64 1.16 -11.01
N GLN A 68 17.21 2.37 -10.82
CA GLN A 68 17.91 2.75 -9.59
C GLN A 68 16.93 3.21 -8.50
N LEU A 69 15.82 3.84 -8.89
CA LEU A 69 14.76 4.27 -7.99
C LEU A 69 13.91 3.10 -7.48
N VAL A 70 13.55 2.16 -8.37
CA VAL A 70 12.49 1.18 -8.08
C VAL A 70 13.02 -0.11 -7.45
N VAL A 71 12.53 -0.42 -6.25
CA VAL A 71 12.67 -1.72 -5.58
C VAL A 71 11.47 -2.60 -5.94
N ILE A 72 11.75 -3.84 -6.37
CA ILE A 72 10.70 -4.85 -6.58
C ILE A 72 10.19 -5.31 -5.23
N GLY A 73 8.90 -5.16 -4.99
CA GLY A 73 8.25 -5.76 -3.85
C GLY A 73 6.85 -6.25 -4.19
N GLU A 74 6.21 -6.82 -3.18
CA GLU A 74 4.88 -7.39 -3.22
C GLU A 74 4.25 -7.21 -1.84
N GLU A 75 2.94 -6.94 -1.78
CA GLU A 75 2.16 -7.11 -0.56
C GLU A 75 1.40 -8.43 -0.67
N ILE A 76 1.92 -9.46 0.02
CA ILE A 76 1.43 -10.82 -0.03
C ILE A 76 0.33 -10.99 1.01
N LEU A 77 -0.84 -11.47 0.60
CA LEU A 77 -1.89 -11.90 1.50
C LEU A 77 -1.61 -13.32 2.00
N SER A 78 -1.16 -13.45 3.25
CA SER A 78 -1.07 -14.74 3.95
C SER A 78 -2.37 -15.07 4.68
N LYS A 79 -2.46 -16.28 5.24
CA LYS A 79 -3.60 -16.69 6.08
C LYS A 79 -3.80 -15.83 7.33
N GLU A 80 -2.72 -15.28 7.87
CA GLU A 80 -2.74 -14.49 9.11
C GLU A 80 -2.74 -12.98 8.88
N GLY A 81 -2.54 -12.50 7.65
CA GLY A 81 -2.53 -11.08 7.32
C GLY A 81 -1.60 -10.74 6.15
N GLU A 82 -1.55 -9.46 5.80
CA GLU A 82 -0.67 -8.95 4.75
C GLU A 82 0.79 -8.87 5.24
N ILE A 83 1.72 -9.16 4.33
CA ILE A 83 3.17 -9.14 4.54
C ILE A 83 3.80 -8.46 3.33
N ILE A 84 4.68 -7.49 3.54
CA ILE A 84 5.48 -6.92 2.46
C ILE A 84 6.77 -7.70 2.30
N GLY A 85 7.00 -8.20 1.09
CA GLY A 85 8.31 -8.68 0.65
C GLY A 85 8.98 -7.63 -0.22
N LEU A 86 10.18 -7.18 0.15
CA LEU A 86 11.00 -6.29 -0.68
C LEU A 86 12.20 -7.02 -1.27
N PHE A 87 12.69 -6.47 -2.38
CA PHE A 87 13.80 -6.97 -3.19
C PHE A 87 13.59 -8.37 -3.78
N LEU A 88 12.35 -8.72 -4.09
CA LEU A 88 12.00 -10.02 -4.66
C LEU A 88 12.51 -10.19 -6.08
N GLN A 89 12.78 -11.44 -6.47
CA GLN A 89 13.11 -11.83 -7.84
C GLN A 89 11.96 -12.59 -8.52
N GLU A 90 11.18 -13.33 -7.73
CA GLU A 90 10.00 -14.08 -8.15
C GLU A 90 8.81 -13.76 -7.24
N PRO A 91 7.56 -13.82 -7.75
CA PRO A 91 6.38 -13.58 -6.93
C PRO A 91 6.24 -14.65 -5.85
N VAL A 92 5.80 -14.25 -4.66
CA VAL A 92 5.57 -15.17 -3.54
C VAL A 92 4.11 -15.65 -3.59
N LYS A 93 3.90 -16.95 -3.43
CA LYS A 93 2.55 -17.52 -3.52
C LYS A 93 1.64 -17.02 -2.38
N PRO A 94 0.42 -16.53 -2.67
CA PRO A 94 -0.51 -16.09 -1.63
C PRO A 94 -1.14 -17.28 -0.90
N ASP A 95 -1.88 -16.98 0.18
CA ASP A 95 -2.65 -17.92 1.00
C ASP A 95 -1.82 -19.01 1.70
N MET A 96 -0.49 -18.84 1.79
CA MET A 96 0.37 -19.62 2.66
C MET A 96 0.25 -19.13 4.12
N SER A 97 0.83 -19.86 5.07
CA SER A 97 1.01 -19.29 6.41
C SER A 97 1.93 -18.07 6.35
N ALA A 98 1.78 -17.16 7.31
CA ALA A 98 2.66 -16.01 7.46
C ALA A 98 4.14 -16.42 7.63
N GLU A 99 4.39 -17.54 8.32
CA GLU A 99 5.73 -18.09 8.52
C GLU A 99 6.35 -18.56 7.18
N GLU A 100 5.65 -19.42 6.43
CA GLU A 100 6.09 -19.86 5.10
C GLU A 100 6.26 -18.67 4.13
N THR A 101 5.39 -17.66 4.22
CA THR A 101 5.49 -16.44 3.41
C THR A 101 6.79 -15.70 3.68
N ILE A 102 7.17 -15.53 4.96
CA ILE A 102 8.42 -14.88 5.36
C ILE A 102 9.62 -15.71 4.93
N GLU A 103 9.57 -17.03 5.10
CA GLU A 103 10.63 -17.93 4.66
C GLU A 103 10.89 -17.81 3.16
N HIS A 104 9.84 -17.82 2.33
CA HIS A 104 9.96 -17.64 0.88
C HIS A 104 10.48 -16.25 0.46
N ILE A 105 10.21 -15.21 1.26
CA ILE A 105 10.83 -13.89 1.05
C ILE A 105 12.33 -13.97 1.35
N HIS A 106 12.72 -14.59 2.46
CA HIS A 106 14.11 -14.71 2.90
C HIS A 106 14.95 -15.64 2.01
N GLU A 107 14.37 -16.69 1.44
CA GLU A 107 15.00 -17.57 0.44
C GLU A 107 15.50 -16.80 -0.79
N GLN A 108 14.85 -15.69 -1.12
CA GLN A 108 15.23 -14.77 -2.20
C GLN A 108 16.22 -13.68 -1.75
N ASP A 109 16.81 -13.83 -0.56
CA ASP A 109 17.51 -12.74 0.15
C ASP A 109 16.63 -11.47 0.19
N GLY A 110 15.31 -11.63 0.33
CA GLY A 110 14.35 -10.54 0.45
C GLY A 110 14.32 -9.95 1.86
N ILE A 111 13.53 -8.89 2.01
CA ILE A 111 13.26 -8.26 3.31
C ILE A 111 11.77 -8.42 3.61
N ALA A 112 11.45 -9.02 4.75
CA ALA A 112 10.08 -9.22 5.22
C ALA A 112 9.67 -8.11 6.19
N ILE A 113 8.61 -7.39 5.86
CA ILE A 113 8.06 -6.29 6.64
C ILE A 113 6.63 -6.63 7.04
N ALA A 114 6.26 -6.34 8.29
CA ALA A 114 4.86 -6.34 8.71
C ALA A 114 4.23 -4.98 8.34
N PRO A 115 3.44 -4.88 7.25
CA PRO A 115 2.70 -3.67 6.94
C PRO A 115 1.59 -3.47 7.96
N HIS A 116 1.31 -2.20 8.30
CA HIS A 116 0.21 -1.76 9.14
C HIS A 116 -0.28 -2.81 10.18
N PRO A 117 0.60 -3.33 11.07
CA PRO A 117 0.40 -4.62 11.75
C PRO A 117 -0.80 -4.66 12.71
N PHE A 118 -1.38 -3.51 13.04
CA PHE A 118 -2.55 -3.36 13.88
C PHE A 118 -3.70 -2.65 13.16
N SER A 119 -3.82 -2.88 11.85
CA SER A 119 -4.88 -2.30 11.02
C SER A 119 -6.27 -2.69 11.51
N VAL A 120 -7.22 -1.76 11.36
CA VAL A 120 -8.67 -1.98 11.60
C VAL A 120 -9.46 -2.07 10.30
N SER A 121 -8.76 -1.93 9.17
CA SER A 121 -9.32 -1.89 7.81
C SER A 121 -8.74 -2.97 6.90
N CYS A 122 -7.55 -3.46 7.18
CA CYS A 122 -6.81 -4.44 6.36
C CYS A 122 -6.50 -5.72 7.16
N PRO A 123 -6.33 -6.88 6.51
CA PRO A 123 -5.79 -8.09 7.13
C PRO A 123 -4.39 -7.82 7.68
N CYS A 124 -4.17 -8.05 8.97
CA CYS A 124 -2.88 -7.77 9.61
C CYS A 124 -2.48 -8.87 10.59
N VAL A 125 -1.16 -9.02 10.77
CA VAL A 125 -0.54 -10.07 11.59
C VAL A 125 -0.69 -9.86 13.10
N ASP A 126 -1.07 -8.66 13.53
CA ASP A 126 -1.32 -8.30 14.93
C ASP A 126 -0.14 -8.68 15.85
N GLN A 127 -0.38 -9.43 16.94
CA GLN A 127 0.63 -9.80 17.92
C GLN A 127 1.65 -10.82 17.38
N ARG A 128 1.41 -11.40 16.19
CA ARG A 128 2.34 -12.35 15.57
C ARG A 128 3.62 -11.69 15.11
N ILE A 129 3.69 -10.35 15.06
CA ILE A 129 4.96 -9.64 14.87
C ILE A 129 6.03 -10.09 15.87
N HIS A 130 5.63 -10.50 17.09
CA HIS A 130 6.55 -10.93 18.15
C HIS A 130 7.04 -12.38 18.01
N THR A 131 6.35 -13.19 17.20
CA THR A 131 6.66 -14.61 17.02
C THR A 131 7.23 -14.92 15.64
N LEU A 132 7.00 -14.04 14.66
CA LEU A 132 7.44 -14.18 13.29
C LEU A 132 8.73 -13.40 13.03
N SER A 133 9.55 -13.92 12.12
CA SER A 133 10.89 -13.42 11.81
C SER A 133 10.89 -12.19 10.88
N PHE A 134 10.13 -11.13 11.21
CA PHE A 134 10.16 -9.89 10.41
C PHE A 134 11.48 -9.12 10.56
N ASP A 135 11.95 -8.52 9.47
CA ASP A 135 13.10 -7.60 9.46
C ASP A 135 12.70 -6.19 9.91
N GLY A 136 11.47 -5.79 9.60
CA GLY A 136 10.96 -4.44 9.85
C GLY A 136 9.46 -4.42 10.11
N ILE A 137 9.03 -3.32 10.73
CA ILE A 137 7.62 -3.03 10.98
C ILE A 137 7.29 -1.67 10.36
N GLU A 138 6.18 -1.61 9.64
CA GLU A 138 5.59 -0.34 9.22
C GLU A 138 4.93 0.33 10.43
N VAL A 139 5.70 1.20 11.08
CA VAL A 139 5.23 1.95 12.26
C VAL A 139 4.43 3.19 11.89
N PHE A 140 4.53 3.63 10.63
CA PHE A 140 3.76 4.74 10.09
C PHE A 140 3.24 4.41 8.70
N ASN A 141 1.96 4.12 8.62
CA ASN A 141 1.23 4.02 7.37
C ASN A 141 0.37 5.28 7.16
N ALA A 142 0.50 5.96 6.01
CA ALA A 142 -0.19 7.22 5.78
C ALA A 142 -1.72 7.09 5.59
N LEU A 143 -2.24 5.92 5.17
CA LEU A 143 -3.67 5.65 5.04
C LEU A 143 -4.36 5.37 6.38
N HIS A 144 -3.62 5.01 7.43
CA HIS A 144 -4.16 4.66 8.74
C HIS A 144 -4.53 5.89 9.60
N ARG A 145 -5.64 6.52 9.21
CA ARG A 145 -6.18 7.77 9.80
C ARG A 145 -6.90 7.60 11.14
N ASP A 146 -7.07 6.38 11.65
CA ASP A 146 -7.70 6.13 12.95
C ASP A 146 -6.85 6.65 14.12
N GLY A 147 -5.52 6.74 13.91
CA GLY A 147 -4.55 7.24 14.88
C GLY A 147 -4.13 6.24 15.96
N TYR A 148 -4.74 5.06 16.02
CA TYR A 148 -4.40 4.00 16.98
C TYR A 148 -3.50 2.94 16.36
N SER A 149 -3.71 2.55 15.10
CA SER A 149 -2.91 1.53 14.42
C SER A 149 -1.42 1.90 14.37
N ASN A 150 -1.08 3.11 13.90
CA ASN A 150 0.32 3.59 13.89
C ASN A 150 0.89 3.72 15.31
N ALA A 151 0.10 4.19 16.28
CA ALA A 151 0.55 4.32 17.66
C ALA A 151 0.91 2.96 18.27
N MET A 152 0.07 1.94 18.03
CA MET A 152 0.33 0.58 18.48
C MET A 152 1.53 -0.05 17.77
N ALA A 153 1.68 0.18 16.47
CA ALA A 153 2.82 -0.29 15.72
C ALA A 153 4.12 0.27 16.32
N LEU A 154 4.13 1.57 16.63
CA LEU A 154 5.26 2.23 17.28
C LEU A 154 5.54 1.68 18.69
N GLU A 155 4.51 1.39 19.49
CA GLU A 155 4.67 0.81 20.84
C GLU A 155 5.25 -0.61 20.82
N ASN A 156 5.02 -1.38 19.74
CA ASN A 156 5.41 -2.79 19.64
C ASN A 156 6.62 -3.04 18.72
N CYS A 157 7.28 -2.00 18.21
CA CYS A 157 8.36 -2.15 17.22
C CYS A 157 9.77 -2.37 17.80
N ASN A 158 9.89 -2.61 19.11
CA ASN A 158 11.19 -2.79 19.74
C ASN A 158 11.94 -3.99 19.16
N GLY A 159 13.15 -3.76 18.66
CA GLY A 159 13.97 -4.80 18.04
C GLY A 159 13.79 -4.94 16.53
N TYR A 160 12.97 -4.12 15.86
CA TYR A 160 12.76 -4.16 14.42
C TYR A 160 13.21 -2.86 13.73
N ALA A 161 13.43 -2.91 12.41
CA ALA A 161 13.55 -1.68 11.63
C ALA A 161 12.22 -0.92 11.64
N LYS A 162 12.28 0.40 11.85
CA LYS A 162 11.09 1.26 11.95
C LYS A 162 10.84 1.93 10.61
N LEU A 163 9.77 1.53 9.93
CA LEU A 163 9.51 1.93 8.56
C LEU A 163 8.24 2.78 8.45
N GLY A 164 8.27 3.71 7.51
CA GLY A 164 7.12 4.48 7.08
C GLY A 164 6.83 4.26 5.60
N GLY A 165 5.56 4.08 5.27
CA GLY A 165 5.05 3.87 3.92
C GLY A 165 3.80 4.70 3.66
N SER A 166 3.60 5.11 2.41
CA SER A 166 2.43 5.89 2.04
C SER A 166 1.17 5.05 1.83
N ASP A 167 1.35 3.77 1.51
CA ASP A 167 0.27 2.87 1.12
C ASP A 167 -0.52 3.48 -0.06
N ALA A 168 0.22 4.02 -1.02
CA ALA A 168 -0.34 4.88 -2.05
C ALA A 168 -1.13 4.10 -3.10
N HIS A 169 -2.45 4.22 -3.03
CA HIS A 169 -3.40 3.75 -4.06
C HIS A 169 -3.67 4.80 -5.15
N SER A 170 -3.05 5.98 -5.05
CA SER A 170 -3.09 7.02 -6.08
C SER A 170 -1.78 7.79 -6.15
N SER A 171 -1.42 8.23 -7.35
CA SER A 171 -0.20 9.01 -7.61
C SER A 171 0.06 10.17 -6.64
N PHE A 172 -0.96 10.92 -6.20
CA PHE A 172 -0.77 12.06 -5.28
C PHE A 172 -0.67 11.66 -3.80
N MET A 173 -0.79 10.37 -3.48
CA MET A 173 -0.55 9.82 -2.15
C MET A 173 0.90 9.34 -1.97
N ILE A 174 1.62 9.08 -3.07
CA ILE A 174 3.04 8.68 -3.05
C ILE A 174 3.84 9.70 -2.25
N GLY A 175 4.69 9.20 -1.34
CA GLY A 175 5.53 10.01 -0.45
C GLY A 175 4.78 10.64 0.73
N ASN A 176 3.48 10.35 0.94
CA ASN A 176 2.80 10.79 2.16
C ASN A 176 3.39 10.14 3.41
N GLY A 177 3.83 8.88 3.32
CA GLY A 177 4.64 8.21 4.33
C GLY A 177 5.94 7.75 3.70
N TYR A 178 7.03 7.81 4.46
CA TYR A 178 8.35 7.42 3.97
C TYR A 178 9.27 6.99 5.12
N SER A 179 10.35 6.32 4.73
CA SER A 179 11.47 5.91 5.56
C SER A 179 12.72 6.71 5.21
N LEU A 180 13.49 7.09 6.22
CA LEU A 180 14.79 7.74 6.09
C LEU A 180 15.90 6.75 6.43
N PHE A 181 16.97 6.78 5.67
CA PHE A 181 18.13 5.89 5.81
C PHE A 181 19.42 6.60 5.41
N SER A 182 20.57 6.11 5.87
CA SER A 182 21.87 6.64 5.46
C SER A 182 22.20 6.18 4.05
N GLY A 183 22.62 7.09 3.16
CA GLY A 183 22.88 6.79 1.75
C GLY A 183 21.69 7.12 0.84
N SER A 184 21.67 6.59 -0.38
CA SER A 184 20.61 6.89 -1.36
C SER A 184 20.34 5.74 -2.34
N SER A 185 21.05 4.63 -2.24
CA SER A 185 20.88 3.48 -3.13
C SER A 185 19.91 2.43 -2.56
N GLN A 186 19.49 1.51 -3.42
CA GLN A 186 18.69 0.34 -3.01
C GLN A 186 19.41 -0.52 -1.97
N GLU A 187 20.73 -0.68 -2.11
CA GLU A 187 21.54 -1.45 -1.18
C GLU A 187 21.72 -0.74 0.17
N ASP A 188 21.84 0.60 0.15
CA ASP A 188 21.86 1.40 1.37
C ASP A 188 20.56 1.22 2.17
N LEU A 189 19.40 1.25 1.50
CA LEU A 189 18.10 0.99 2.13
C LEU A 189 18.04 -0.43 2.72
N ARG A 190 18.40 -1.45 1.93
CA ARG A 190 18.44 -2.86 2.37
C ARG A 190 19.32 -3.03 3.60
N THR A 191 20.54 -2.49 3.56
CA THR A 191 21.50 -2.52 4.66
C THR A 191 20.99 -1.76 5.89
N ALA A 192 20.32 -0.62 5.70
CA ALA A 192 19.73 0.13 6.79
C ALA A 192 18.59 -0.64 7.47
N ILE A 193 17.76 -1.36 6.70
CA ILE A 193 16.70 -2.21 7.26
C ILE A 193 17.31 -3.38 8.04
N LYS A 194 18.23 -4.16 7.45
CA LYS A 194 18.91 -5.29 8.13
C LYS A 194 19.60 -4.85 9.43
N ASN A 195 20.19 -3.66 9.44
CA ASN A 195 20.85 -3.09 10.63
C ASN A 195 19.92 -2.31 11.56
N ARG A 196 18.63 -2.21 11.24
CA ARG A 196 17.60 -1.50 12.03
C ARG A 196 17.94 -0.02 12.25
N ARG A 197 18.56 0.61 11.24
CA ARG A 197 18.99 2.02 11.21
C ARG A 197 18.12 2.84 10.26
N THR A 198 16.82 2.70 10.43
CA THR A 198 15.80 3.45 9.68
C THR A 198 14.99 4.33 10.62
N TYR A 199 14.49 5.44 10.07
CA TYR A 199 13.53 6.32 10.72
C TYR A 199 12.31 6.46 9.82
N TYR A 200 11.16 6.80 10.39
CA TYR A 200 9.94 7.04 9.61
C TYR A 200 9.60 8.53 9.60
N GLY A 201 8.84 8.95 8.61
CA GLY A 201 8.32 10.31 8.50
C GLY A 201 7.12 10.39 7.56
N GLY A 202 6.53 11.57 7.49
CA GLY A 202 5.41 11.84 6.59
C GLY A 202 4.23 12.56 7.24
N ARG A 203 3.10 12.52 6.54
CA ARG A 203 1.80 13.05 6.93
C ARG A 203 0.73 12.02 6.60
N LEU A 204 -0.33 12.00 7.41
CA LEU A 204 -1.51 11.19 7.08
C LEU A 204 -2.12 11.69 5.76
N THR A 205 -2.51 10.75 4.90
CA THR A 205 -3.31 10.99 3.70
C THR A 205 -4.59 11.71 4.11
N THR A 206 -4.90 12.85 3.49
CA THR A 206 -6.02 13.69 3.93
C THR A 206 -7.37 13.15 3.45
N LEU A 207 -8.48 13.61 4.06
CA LEU A 207 -9.82 13.35 3.51
C LEU A 207 -9.95 13.83 2.06
N LYS A 208 -9.33 14.96 1.73
CA LYS A 208 -9.30 15.48 0.36
C LYS A 208 -8.58 14.51 -0.58
N ASP A 209 -7.48 13.92 -0.14
CA ASP A 209 -6.74 12.92 -0.91
C ASP A 209 -7.61 11.67 -1.15
N LEU A 210 -8.33 11.17 -0.13
CA LEU A 210 -9.24 10.03 -0.27
C LEU A 210 -10.41 10.31 -1.22
N ILE A 211 -11.02 11.51 -1.14
CA ILE A 211 -12.08 11.94 -2.06
C ILE A 211 -11.55 12.01 -3.49
N ASN A 212 -10.38 12.63 -3.69
CA ASN A 212 -9.76 12.71 -5.00
C ASN A 212 -9.43 11.32 -5.55
N TYR A 213 -9.05 10.38 -4.69
CA TYR A 213 -8.72 9.02 -5.10
C TYR A 213 -9.97 8.28 -5.57
N SER A 214 -11.07 8.31 -4.80
CA SER A 214 -12.30 7.64 -5.23
C SER A 214 -12.87 8.22 -6.53
N ILE A 215 -12.79 9.55 -6.69
CA ILE A 215 -13.14 10.23 -7.93
C ILE A 215 -12.20 9.80 -9.07
N ARG A 216 -10.90 9.68 -8.80
CA ARG A 216 -9.91 9.25 -9.80
C ARG A 216 -10.15 7.82 -10.26
N VAL A 217 -10.52 6.92 -9.36
CA VAL A 217 -10.90 5.53 -9.70
C VAL A 217 -12.08 5.55 -10.66
N ALA A 218 -13.12 6.34 -10.41
CA ALA A 218 -14.28 6.46 -11.30
C ALA A 218 -13.88 7.00 -12.70
N PHE A 219 -13.06 8.04 -12.77
CA PHE A 219 -12.60 8.61 -14.05
C PHE A 219 -11.69 7.69 -14.85
N GLU A 220 -10.68 7.09 -14.21
CA GLU A 220 -9.73 6.21 -14.92
C GLU A 220 -10.40 4.90 -15.35
N SER A 221 -11.30 4.34 -14.53
CA SER A 221 -12.15 3.22 -14.94
C SER A 221 -12.99 3.56 -16.17
N SER A 222 -13.54 4.77 -16.23
CA SER A 222 -14.31 5.25 -17.39
C SER A 222 -13.45 5.34 -18.65
N LYS A 223 -12.20 5.82 -18.55
CA LYS A 223 -11.27 5.84 -19.69
C LYS A 223 -10.93 4.45 -20.19
N ILE A 224 -10.74 3.48 -19.29
CA ILE A 224 -10.48 2.08 -19.66
C ILE A 224 -11.69 1.48 -20.38
N ILE A 225 -12.91 1.74 -19.91
CA ILE A 225 -14.15 1.31 -20.58
C ILE A 225 -14.26 1.88 -22.01
N LEU A 226 -13.86 3.13 -22.18
CA LEU A 226 -13.88 3.84 -23.47
C LEU A 226 -12.66 3.55 -24.36
N HIS A 227 -11.75 2.64 -23.95
CA HIS A 227 -10.52 2.28 -24.66
C HIS A 227 -9.56 3.46 -24.92
N PHE A 228 -9.56 4.47 -24.05
CA PHE A 228 -8.62 5.60 -24.18
C PHE A 228 -7.17 5.24 -23.78
N ASN A 229 -6.96 4.12 -23.07
CA ASN A 229 -5.63 3.64 -22.66
C ASN A 229 -5.55 2.11 -22.85
N ASN A 230 -4.80 1.64 -23.84
CA ASN A 230 -4.52 0.22 -24.06
C ASN A 230 -3.41 -0.28 -23.13
N THR A 231 -3.69 -0.37 -21.83
CA THR A 231 -2.76 -0.94 -20.86
C THR A 231 -3.20 -2.36 -20.51
N GLU A 232 -2.39 -3.35 -20.86
CA GLU A 232 -2.63 -4.75 -20.46
C GLU A 232 -2.38 -4.92 -18.96
N CYS A 233 -3.47 -5.11 -18.22
CA CYS A 233 -3.48 -5.37 -16.78
C CYS A 233 -4.77 -6.12 -16.41
N GLN A 234 -4.89 -6.52 -15.15
CA GLN A 234 -6.10 -7.20 -14.65
C GLN A 234 -7.36 -6.36 -14.84
N ILE A 235 -7.26 -5.04 -14.68
CA ILE A 235 -8.41 -4.12 -14.81
C ILE A 235 -8.95 -4.12 -16.24
N SER A 236 -8.08 -3.94 -17.24
CA SER A 236 -8.50 -3.92 -18.65
C SER A 236 -9.04 -5.27 -19.11
N THR A 237 -8.47 -6.38 -18.61
CA THR A 237 -8.96 -7.74 -18.86
C THR A 237 -10.37 -7.96 -18.30
N ARG A 238 -10.68 -7.44 -17.12
CA ARG A 238 -12.03 -7.52 -16.56
C ARG A 238 -13.02 -6.67 -17.35
N VAL A 239 -12.62 -5.45 -17.72
CA VAL A 239 -13.46 -4.52 -18.49
C VAL A 239 -13.79 -5.07 -19.88
N SER A 240 -12.85 -5.75 -20.55
CA SER A 240 -13.08 -6.34 -21.88
C SER A 240 -14.18 -7.42 -21.86
N ARG A 241 -14.34 -8.14 -20.75
CA ARG A 241 -15.36 -9.19 -20.54
C ARG A 241 -16.76 -8.67 -20.20
N ILE A 242 -16.91 -7.37 -19.92
CA ILE A 242 -18.20 -6.76 -19.55
C ILE A 242 -19.02 -6.45 -20.81
N SER A 243 -20.33 -6.70 -20.80
CA SER A 243 -21.22 -6.37 -21.93
C SER A 243 -21.34 -4.85 -22.13
N ASN A 244 -21.68 -4.43 -23.35
CA ASN A 244 -21.80 -3.00 -23.68
C ASN A 244 -22.88 -2.28 -22.84
N SER A 245 -23.97 -2.94 -22.47
CA SER A 245 -25.01 -2.37 -21.61
C SER A 245 -24.50 -2.08 -20.19
N TYR A 246 -23.75 -3.02 -19.60
CA TYR A 246 -23.11 -2.81 -18.30
C TYR A 246 -21.98 -1.77 -18.36
N LYS A 247 -21.23 -1.69 -19.46
CA LYS A 247 -20.25 -0.61 -19.69
C LYS A 247 -20.92 0.76 -19.66
N MET A 248 -22.06 0.94 -20.33
CA MET A 248 -22.83 2.20 -20.28
C MET A 248 -23.33 2.50 -18.87
N LEU A 249 -23.85 1.51 -18.15
CA LEU A 249 -24.29 1.66 -16.77
C LEU A 249 -23.15 2.13 -15.85
N TYR A 250 -21.95 1.54 -15.97
CA TYR A 250 -20.78 1.94 -15.18
C TYR A 250 -20.28 3.35 -15.51
N LEU A 251 -20.36 3.77 -16.78
CA LEU A 251 -20.02 5.15 -17.17
C LEU A 251 -21.00 6.16 -16.55
N LEU A 252 -22.31 5.89 -16.63
CA LEU A 252 -23.32 6.74 -16.00
C LEU A 252 -23.14 6.79 -14.49
N GLY A 253 -22.92 5.64 -13.85
CA GLY A 253 -22.65 5.55 -12.41
C GLY A 253 -21.39 6.32 -12.00
N SER A 254 -20.33 6.27 -12.80
CA SER A 254 -19.08 7.00 -12.56
C SER A 254 -19.29 8.52 -12.62
N ILE A 255 -20.09 9.01 -13.58
CA ILE A 255 -20.46 10.43 -13.68
C ILE A 255 -21.29 10.86 -12.47
N VAL A 256 -22.34 10.11 -12.14
CA VAL A 256 -23.20 10.42 -10.99
C VAL A 256 -22.38 10.45 -9.70
N TYR A 257 -21.47 9.49 -9.51
CA TYR A 257 -20.59 9.47 -8.35
C TYR A 257 -19.65 10.68 -8.33
N ALA A 258 -18.91 10.94 -9.41
CA ALA A 258 -17.88 11.98 -9.45
C ALA A 258 -18.42 13.41 -9.31
N PHE A 259 -19.64 13.68 -9.77
CA PHE A 259 -20.24 15.02 -9.79
C PHE A 259 -21.33 15.23 -8.73
N SER A 260 -21.52 14.28 -7.81
CA SER A 260 -22.44 14.43 -6.68
C SER A 260 -21.67 14.65 -5.37
N PRO A 261 -22.37 14.98 -4.27
CA PRO A 261 -21.77 14.98 -2.93
C PRO A 261 -21.39 13.59 -2.41
N LEU A 262 -21.65 12.50 -3.15
CA LEU A 262 -21.40 11.12 -2.71
C LEU A 262 -19.94 10.85 -2.32
N PRO A 263 -18.90 11.28 -3.06
CA PRO A 263 -17.52 11.01 -2.68
C PRO A 263 -17.16 11.61 -1.31
N LEU A 264 -17.63 12.83 -1.05
CA LEU A 264 -17.47 13.50 0.24
C LEU A 264 -18.22 12.76 1.36
N ALA A 265 -19.49 12.41 1.13
CA ALA A 265 -20.29 11.68 2.11
C ALA A 265 -19.66 10.32 2.45
N CYS A 266 -19.24 9.55 1.43
CA CYS A 266 -18.55 8.27 1.60
C CYS A 266 -17.25 8.42 2.40
N ALA A 267 -16.42 9.42 2.07
CA ALA A 267 -15.15 9.65 2.77
C ALA A 267 -15.36 10.03 4.25
N LEU A 268 -16.34 10.89 4.56
CA LEU A 268 -16.67 11.28 5.93
C LEU A 268 -17.21 10.10 6.75
N ILE A 269 -18.10 9.30 6.17
CA ILE A 269 -18.66 8.11 6.81
C ILE A 269 -17.56 7.07 7.06
N GLY A 270 -16.72 6.80 6.05
CA GLY A 270 -15.60 5.87 6.15
C GLY A 270 -14.59 6.27 7.23
N ASP A 271 -14.14 7.53 7.24
CA ASP A 271 -13.21 8.06 8.25
C ASP A 271 -13.78 7.96 9.66
N ARG A 272 -15.09 8.24 9.84
CA ARG A 272 -15.76 8.08 11.14
C ARG A 272 -15.82 6.61 11.58
N ILE A 273 -16.13 5.68 10.66
CA ILE A 273 -16.16 4.24 10.95
C ILE A 273 -14.77 3.75 11.37
N ILE A 274 -13.73 4.09 10.61
CA ILE A 274 -12.34 3.68 10.85
C ILE A 274 -11.86 4.20 12.22
N LYS A 275 -12.07 5.48 12.53
CA LYS A 275 -11.73 6.05 13.85
C LYS A 275 -12.47 5.39 15.01
N ASN A 276 -13.75 5.06 14.82
CA ASN A 276 -14.53 4.35 15.82
C ASN A 276 -14.02 2.92 16.04
N ARG A 277 -13.65 2.20 14.98
CA ARG A 277 -13.05 0.86 15.07
C ARG A 277 -11.71 0.92 15.80
N GLY A 278 -10.81 1.82 15.41
CA GLY A 278 -9.51 2.03 16.08
C GLY A 278 -9.67 2.34 17.57
N ARG A 279 -10.57 3.26 17.92
CA ARG A 279 -10.87 3.58 19.34
C ARG A 279 -11.37 2.36 20.12
N ARG A 280 -12.20 1.51 19.50
CA ARG A 280 -12.75 0.31 20.15
C ARG A 280 -11.67 -0.76 20.34
N MET A 281 -10.86 -1.01 19.32
CA MET A 281 -9.69 -1.90 19.39
C MET A 281 -8.74 -1.47 20.52
N TRP A 282 -8.36 -0.19 20.56
CA TRP A 282 -7.47 0.37 21.57
C TRP A 282 -8.00 0.17 23.00
N ARG A 283 -9.29 0.43 23.22
CA ARG A 283 -9.96 0.22 24.52
C ARG A 283 -9.90 -1.24 24.95
N ASN A 284 -10.22 -2.16 24.05
CA ASN A 284 -10.24 -3.59 24.35
C ASN A 284 -8.86 -4.11 24.76
N ARG A 285 -7.78 -3.63 24.13
CA ARG A 285 -6.41 -4.01 24.52
C ARG A 285 -5.98 -3.43 25.85
N LYS A 286 -6.30 -2.16 26.11
CA LYS A 286 -6.00 -1.56 27.42
C LYS A 286 -6.73 -2.27 28.57
N SER A 287 -7.91 -2.83 28.34
CA SER A 287 -8.58 -3.66 29.35
C SER A 287 -7.91 -5.02 29.56
N GLN A 288 -7.28 -5.59 28.55
CA GLN A 288 -6.57 -6.88 28.66
C GLN A 288 -5.23 -6.76 29.40
N LEU A 289 -4.58 -5.59 29.35
CA LEU A 289 -3.32 -5.31 30.07
C LEU A 289 -3.50 -4.90 31.54
N ARG A 290 -4.74 -4.86 32.05
CA ARG A 290 -5.07 -4.44 33.43
C ARG A 290 -5.30 -5.61 34.40
N PHE A 291 -4.95 -6.82 33.99
CA PHE A 291 -4.99 -8.04 34.80
C PHE A 291 -3.60 -8.68 34.79
#